data_AF-K1SZC4-F1
#
_entry.id   AF-K1SZC4-F1
#
_cell.length_a   1.000
_cell.length_b   1.000
_cell.length_c   1.000
_cell.angle_alpha   90.00
_cell.angle_beta   90.00
_cell.angle_gamma   90.00
#
_symmetry.space_group_name_H-M   'P 1'
#
loop_
_entity.id
_entity.type
_entity.pdbx_description
1 polymer ?
#
loop_
_entity_poly.entity_id
_entity_poly.type
_entity_poly.pdbx_seq_one_letter_code
_entity_poly.pdbx_strand_id
1 'polypeptide(L)'
;THSPYQIDGNFGMTSGVAEMLVQSNMGYINLLPALPDAWSDGSVEGLVARGNFELSYDWADGKLNQAQIVSNKGGECQVQYSGIANATVTDSDGKVVETTKVSGKTNRVSFNTEEGKTYTIKVPESPKNVKANYYGESGTKVSWAAAEGATSYNVYRSEDGTTFEKVAEKTERTSFVDKKAFTDVSAVSYKVTACYEDKESRRLQSGNSQRPDTVK
;
A
#
# COMPACT_ATOMS: atom_id res chain seq x y z
N THR A 1 12.07 -27.06 23.50
CA THR A 1 12.14 -28.33 22.76
C THR A 1 11.45 -29.40 23.57
N HIS A 2 10.58 -30.20 22.95
CA HIS A 2 10.15 -31.45 23.60
C HIS A 2 11.27 -32.46 23.42
N SER A 3 11.63 -33.21 24.48
CA SER A 3 12.62 -34.27 24.41
C SER A 3 11.91 -35.63 24.34
N PRO A 4 12.36 -36.58 23.50
CA PRO A 4 13.51 -36.54 22.59
C PRO A 4 13.27 -35.73 21.30
N TYR A 5 14.33 -35.45 20.51
CA TYR A 5 14.25 -34.71 19.24
C TYR A 5 13.10 -35.17 18.35
N GLN A 6 12.29 -34.21 17.88
CA GLN A 6 11.23 -34.40 16.90
C GLN A 6 11.42 -33.40 15.77
N ILE A 7 11.26 -33.85 14.52
CA ILE A 7 11.47 -33.05 13.31
C ILE A 7 10.25 -32.21 12.93
N ASP A 8 9.09 -32.52 13.49
CA ASP A 8 7.81 -31.87 13.21
C ASP A 8 7.83 -30.36 13.51
N GLY A 9 8.43 -29.96 14.64
CA GLY A 9 8.58 -28.55 15.03
C GLY A 9 9.42 -27.75 14.03
N ASN A 10 10.42 -28.36 13.41
CA ASN A 10 11.27 -27.70 12.42
C ASN A 10 10.49 -27.43 11.13
N PHE A 11 9.76 -28.42 10.62
CA PHE A 11 8.91 -28.25 9.43
C PHE A 11 7.71 -27.33 9.68
N GLY A 12 7.16 -27.39 10.89
CA GLY A 12 6.09 -26.50 11.34
C GLY A 12 6.53 -25.05 11.38
N MET A 13 7.73 -24.76 11.89
CA MET A 13 8.29 -23.41 11.90
C MET A 13 8.45 -22.86 10.47
N THR A 14 9.08 -23.62 9.57
CA THR A 14 9.29 -23.17 8.18
C THR A 14 7.96 -22.89 7.48
N SER A 15 6.98 -23.78 7.65
CA SER A 15 5.63 -23.57 7.10
C SER A 15 4.96 -22.35 7.73
N GLY A 16 5.12 -22.14 9.03
CA GLY A 16 4.57 -20.99 9.74
C GLY A 16 5.14 -19.66 9.23
N VAL A 17 6.45 -19.58 9.01
CA VAL A 17 7.09 -18.40 8.41
C VAL A 17 6.57 -18.16 6.99
N ALA A 18 6.45 -19.21 6.17
CA ALA A 18 5.90 -19.08 4.83
C ALA A 18 4.45 -18.55 4.85
N GLU A 19 3.59 -19.06 5.74
CA GLU A 19 2.18 -18.66 5.85
C GLU A 19 1.98 -17.24 6.43
N MET A 20 2.99 -16.68 7.11
CA MET A 20 3.00 -15.25 7.49
C MET A 20 3.26 -14.33 6.30
N LEU A 21 4.05 -14.80 5.33
CA LEU A 21 4.47 -14.04 4.15
C LEU A 21 3.50 -14.23 2.97
N VAL A 22 3.00 -15.45 2.75
CA VAL A 22 2.03 -15.76 1.69
C VAL A 22 0.99 -16.77 2.15
N GLN A 23 -0.26 -16.54 1.78
CA GLN A 23 -1.31 -17.55 1.84
C GLN A 23 -1.93 -17.74 0.46
N SER A 24 -2.32 -18.97 0.13
CA SER A 24 -2.92 -19.24 -1.18
C SER A 24 -4.07 -20.27 -1.16
N ASN A 25 -4.61 -20.57 0.02
CA ASN A 25 -5.57 -21.66 0.24
C ASN A 25 -7.03 -21.30 -0.09
N MET A 26 -7.35 -20.02 -0.30
CA MET A 26 -8.71 -19.55 -0.55
C MET A 26 -8.99 -19.19 -2.03
N GLY A 27 -8.19 -19.72 -2.95
CA GLY A 27 -8.35 -19.48 -4.40
C GLY A 27 -7.74 -18.17 -4.90
N TYR A 28 -6.89 -17.53 -4.10
CA TYR A 28 -6.14 -16.32 -4.47
C TYR A 28 -4.83 -16.27 -3.67
N ILE A 29 -3.84 -15.55 -4.18
CA ILE A 29 -2.57 -15.27 -3.52
C ILE A 29 -2.79 -14.08 -2.58
N ASN A 30 -2.48 -14.25 -1.29
CA ASN A 30 -2.58 -13.19 -0.29
C ASN A 30 -1.15 -12.85 0.16
N LEU A 31 -0.67 -11.65 -0.19
CA LEU A 31 0.69 -11.21 0.11
C LEU A 31 0.74 -10.54 1.48
N LEU A 32 1.79 -10.83 2.26
CA LEU A 32 2.04 -10.31 3.60
C LEU A 32 0.79 -10.38 4.52
N PRO A 33 0.08 -11.53 4.59
CA PRO A 33 -1.18 -11.63 5.33
C PRO A 33 -1.01 -11.43 6.84
N ALA A 34 0.15 -11.76 7.38
CA ALA A 34 0.45 -11.68 8.81
C ALA A 34 1.93 -11.33 9.07
N LEU A 35 2.46 -10.36 8.30
CA LEU A 35 3.84 -9.87 8.48
C LEU A 35 4.02 -9.34 9.92
N PRO A 36 4.97 -9.88 10.71
CA PRO A 36 5.25 -9.35 12.04
C PRO A 36 5.79 -7.92 11.99
N ASP A 37 5.37 -7.07 12.93
CA ASP A 37 5.85 -5.68 13.04
C ASP A 37 7.38 -5.58 13.20
N ALA A 38 8.01 -6.62 13.75
CA ALA A 38 9.47 -6.71 13.90
C ALA A 38 10.22 -6.88 12.57
N TRP A 39 9.54 -7.26 11.48
CA TRP A 39 10.12 -7.41 10.15
C TRP A 39 9.75 -6.19 9.30
N SER A 40 10.22 -5.01 9.71
CA SER A 40 9.93 -3.76 9.02
C SER A 40 10.38 -3.78 7.57
N ASP A 41 11.53 -4.38 7.30
CA ASP A 41 12.16 -4.44 5.99
C ASP A 41 12.65 -5.86 5.72
N GLY A 42 12.51 -6.32 4.48
CA GLY A 42 12.94 -7.65 4.11
C GLY A 42 12.54 -8.04 2.69
N SER A 43 12.92 -9.25 2.31
CA SER A 43 12.57 -9.85 1.03
C SER A 43 12.40 -11.35 1.17
N VAL A 44 11.72 -11.93 0.18
CA VAL A 44 11.59 -13.37 0.02
C VAL A 44 11.63 -13.74 -1.45
N GLU A 45 12.16 -14.91 -1.75
CA GLU A 45 12.28 -15.45 -3.10
C GLU A 45 11.88 -16.93 -3.11
N GLY A 46 11.27 -17.37 -4.22
CA GLY A 46 10.98 -18.78 -4.48
C GLY A 46 9.79 -19.36 -3.71
N LEU A 47 8.94 -18.53 -3.08
CA LEU A 47 7.71 -19.04 -2.45
C LEU A 47 6.72 -19.48 -3.51
N VAL A 48 6.15 -20.67 -3.38
CA VAL A 48 5.20 -21.20 -4.36
C VAL A 48 3.77 -21.14 -3.83
N ALA A 49 2.91 -20.42 -4.54
CA ALA A 49 1.48 -20.39 -4.31
C ALA A 49 0.74 -21.44 -5.17
N ARG A 50 -0.43 -21.87 -4.68
CA ARG A 50 -1.35 -22.74 -5.43
C ARG A 50 -1.70 -22.10 -6.78
N GLY A 51 -1.79 -22.93 -7.82
CA GLY A 51 -1.82 -22.47 -9.22
C GLY A 51 -0.45 -22.55 -9.90
N ASN A 52 0.60 -22.94 -9.16
CA ASN A 52 1.98 -23.00 -9.64
C ASN A 52 2.55 -21.61 -9.96
N PHE A 53 2.26 -20.66 -9.07
CA PHE A 53 2.82 -19.32 -9.13
C PHE A 53 4.01 -19.23 -8.18
N GLU A 54 5.19 -18.93 -8.72
CA GLU A 54 6.38 -18.68 -7.90
C GLU A 54 6.51 -17.18 -7.63
N LEU A 55 6.82 -16.84 -6.39
CA LEU A 55 6.73 -15.48 -5.87
C LEU A 55 8.08 -15.04 -5.32
N SER A 56 8.47 -13.83 -5.71
CA SER A 56 9.57 -13.09 -5.11
C SER A 56 9.14 -11.66 -4.87
N TYR A 57 9.39 -11.11 -3.68
CA TYR A 57 9.00 -9.74 -3.36
C TYR A 57 9.78 -9.17 -2.19
N ASP A 58 9.80 -7.85 -2.10
CA ASP A 58 10.40 -7.09 -1.03
C ASP A 58 9.40 -6.12 -0.39
N TRP A 59 9.69 -5.77 0.87
CA TRP A 59 8.92 -4.81 1.63
C TRP A 59 9.82 -3.89 2.43
N ALA A 60 9.32 -2.68 2.65
CA ALA A 60 9.93 -1.68 3.51
C ALA A 60 8.85 -0.98 4.33
N ASP A 61 9.17 -0.55 5.55
CA ASP A 61 8.20 0.02 6.50
C ASP A 61 6.92 -0.85 6.67
N GLY A 62 7.07 -2.18 6.64
CA GLY A 62 5.98 -3.16 6.72
C GLY A 62 5.05 -3.20 5.50
N LYS A 63 5.47 -2.61 4.36
CA LYS A 63 4.65 -2.48 3.15
C LYS A 63 5.37 -3.04 1.94
N LEU A 64 4.62 -3.78 1.12
CA LEU A 64 5.08 -4.29 -0.16
C LEU A 64 5.56 -3.13 -1.03
N ASN A 65 6.77 -3.27 -1.58
CA ASN A 65 7.30 -2.36 -2.56
C ASN A 65 6.99 -2.89 -3.97
N GLN A 66 7.52 -4.07 -4.29
CA GLN A 66 7.31 -4.76 -5.56
C GLN A 66 7.13 -6.25 -5.33
N ALA A 67 6.27 -6.88 -6.13
CA ALA A 67 6.19 -8.32 -6.23
C ALA A 67 6.41 -8.80 -7.66
N GLN A 68 7.08 -9.93 -7.80
CA GLN A 68 7.22 -10.69 -9.03
C GLN A 68 6.51 -12.02 -8.88
N ILE A 69 5.76 -12.38 -9.92
CA ILE A 69 5.00 -13.63 -9.99
C ILE A 69 5.39 -14.34 -11.28
N VAL A 70 6.06 -15.48 -11.18
CA VAL A 70 6.28 -16.38 -12.32
C VAL A 70 5.08 -17.30 -12.43
N SER A 71 4.41 -17.29 -13.59
CA SER A 71 3.29 -18.21 -13.85
C SER A 71 3.79 -19.46 -14.54
N ASN A 72 3.99 -20.55 -13.80
CA ASN A 72 4.54 -21.79 -14.38
C ASN A 72 3.49 -22.64 -15.12
N LYS A 73 2.23 -22.21 -15.19
CA LYS A 73 1.14 -22.93 -15.89
C LYS A 73 0.16 -22.03 -16.64
N GLY A 74 0.36 -20.70 -16.64
CA GLY A 74 -0.61 -19.75 -17.16
C GLY A 74 -1.93 -19.74 -16.37
N GLY A 75 -2.96 -19.14 -16.96
CA GLY A 75 -4.31 -19.06 -16.39
C GLY A 75 -4.56 -17.80 -15.55
N GLU A 76 -5.72 -17.72 -14.90
CA GLU A 76 -6.07 -16.56 -14.08
C GLU A 76 -5.23 -16.53 -12.79
N CYS A 77 -4.56 -15.40 -12.54
CA CYS A 77 -3.92 -15.10 -11.27
C CYS A 77 -4.79 -14.11 -10.50
N GLN A 78 -5.16 -14.45 -9.26
CA GLN A 78 -5.82 -13.53 -8.33
C GLN A 78 -4.87 -13.17 -7.20
N VAL A 79 -4.66 -11.87 -6.99
CA VAL A 79 -3.75 -11.37 -5.94
C VAL A 79 -4.50 -10.42 -5.02
N GLN A 80 -4.32 -10.64 -3.73
CA GLN A 80 -4.82 -9.82 -2.66
C GLN A 80 -3.66 -9.16 -1.93
N TYR A 81 -3.72 -7.84 -1.90
CA TYR A 81 -2.86 -6.99 -1.07
C TYR A 81 -3.58 -5.66 -0.91
N SER A 82 -3.34 -4.97 0.21
CA SER A 82 -4.04 -3.71 0.43
C SER A 82 -3.67 -2.70 -0.69
N GLY A 83 -4.63 -1.92 -1.19
CA GLY A 83 -4.39 -0.95 -2.27
C GLY A 83 -3.96 -1.54 -3.62
N ILE A 84 -3.92 -2.88 -3.79
CA ILE A 84 -3.56 -3.53 -5.06
C ILE A 84 -4.52 -3.19 -6.21
N ALA A 85 -5.73 -2.73 -5.87
CA ALA A 85 -6.71 -2.20 -6.81
C ALA A 85 -6.19 -1.02 -7.66
N ASN A 86 -5.12 -0.36 -7.21
CA ASN A 86 -4.46 0.73 -7.92
C ASN A 86 -3.04 0.34 -8.39
N ALA A 87 -2.66 -0.94 -8.30
CA ALA A 87 -1.36 -1.41 -8.75
C ALA A 87 -1.21 -1.33 -10.27
N THR A 88 0.03 -1.29 -10.72
CA THR A 88 0.39 -1.58 -12.10
C THR A 88 0.94 -2.99 -12.18
N VAL A 89 0.43 -3.75 -13.15
CA VAL A 89 0.94 -5.08 -13.48
C VAL A 89 1.57 -4.99 -14.86
N THR A 90 2.82 -5.44 -14.97
CA THR A 90 3.57 -5.52 -16.24
C THR A 90 4.09 -6.93 -16.43
N ASP A 91 3.99 -7.46 -17.64
CA ASP A 91 4.63 -8.73 -17.98
C ASP A 91 6.15 -8.57 -18.18
N SER A 92 6.82 -9.70 -18.45
CA SER A 92 8.27 -9.76 -18.70
C SER A 92 8.71 -9.01 -19.96
N ASP A 93 7.78 -8.67 -20.86
CA ASP A 93 8.05 -7.90 -22.08
C ASP A 93 7.88 -6.38 -21.82
N GLY A 94 7.54 -5.99 -20.58
CA GLY A 94 7.28 -4.61 -20.19
C GLY A 94 5.89 -4.10 -20.57
N LYS A 95 5.00 -4.98 -21.07
CA LYS A 95 3.64 -4.61 -21.44
C LYS A 95 2.77 -4.54 -20.20
N VAL A 96 1.98 -3.47 -20.09
CA VAL A 96 0.98 -3.33 -19.04
C VAL A 96 -0.13 -4.37 -19.25
N VAL A 97 -0.39 -5.15 -18.21
CA VAL A 97 -1.45 -6.16 -18.15
C VAL A 97 -2.67 -5.53 -17.49
N GLU A 98 -3.82 -5.64 -18.15
CA GLU A 98 -5.07 -5.15 -17.59
C GLU A 98 -5.51 -6.02 -16.40
N THR A 99 -5.92 -5.35 -15.32
CA THR A 99 -6.37 -6.01 -14.09
C THR A 99 -7.83 -5.72 -13.84
N THR A 100 -8.58 -6.74 -13.45
CA THR A 100 -9.99 -6.60 -13.05
C THR A 100 -10.10 -6.62 -11.52
N LYS A 101 -10.84 -5.69 -10.92
CA LYS A 101 -11.16 -5.75 -9.48
C LYS A 101 -12.13 -6.89 -9.24
N VAL A 102 -11.82 -7.77 -8.29
CA VAL A 102 -12.72 -8.87 -7.96
C VAL A 102 -13.97 -8.32 -7.27
N SER A 103 -15.15 -8.69 -7.77
CA SER A 103 -16.43 -8.14 -7.30
C SER A 103 -16.59 -8.26 -5.78
N GLY A 104 -17.02 -7.18 -5.14
CA GLY A 104 -17.19 -7.09 -3.70
C GLY A 104 -15.88 -7.06 -2.88
N LYS A 105 -14.72 -6.97 -3.53
CA LYS A 105 -13.40 -6.87 -2.86
C LYS A 105 -12.69 -5.58 -3.26
N THR A 106 -12.17 -4.85 -2.26
CA THR A 106 -11.43 -3.59 -2.47
C THR A 106 -9.93 -3.78 -2.59
N ASN A 107 -9.42 -4.93 -2.15
CA ASN A 107 -7.98 -5.24 -2.07
C ASN A 107 -7.61 -6.48 -2.89
N ARG A 108 -8.38 -6.81 -3.94
CA ARG A 108 -8.12 -7.98 -4.77
C ARG A 108 -8.31 -7.66 -6.24
N VAL A 109 -7.35 -8.08 -7.04
CA VAL A 109 -7.38 -7.98 -8.49
C VAL A 109 -7.15 -9.36 -9.12
N SER A 110 -7.67 -9.54 -10.33
CA SER A 110 -7.37 -10.69 -11.19
C SER A 110 -6.82 -10.24 -12.54
N PHE A 111 -5.97 -11.07 -13.13
CA PHE A 111 -5.45 -10.90 -14.49
C PHE A 111 -5.07 -12.25 -15.07
N ASN A 112 -5.12 -12.38 -16.40
CA ASN A 112 -4.71 -13.61 -17.08
C ASN A 112 -3.19 -13.65 -17.24
N THR A 113 -2.65 -14.86 -17.10
CA THR A 113 -1.23 -15.13 -17.24
C THR A 113 -0.96 -16.19 -18.30
N GLU A 114 0.24 -16.15 -18.85
CA GLU A 114 0.78 -17.13 -19.79
C GLU A 114 1.87 -17.95 -19.09
N GLU A 115 2.01 -19.21 -19.50
CA GLU A 115 3.02 -20.11 -18.95
C GLU A 115 4.44 -19.59 -19.20
N GLY A 116 5.28 -19.63 -18.17
CA GLY A 116 6.67 -19.19 -18.19
C GLY A 116 6.86 -17.67 -18.09
N LYS A 117 5.79 -16.86 -18.19
CA LYS A 117 5.91 -15.40 -18.07
C LYS A 117 6.01 -14.96 -16.61
N THR A 118 6.74 -13.87 -16.42
CA THR A 118 6.85 -13.17 -15.14
C THR A 118 6.00 -11.91 -15.15
N TYR A 119 5.31 -11.65 -14.05
CA TYR A 119 4.45 -10.49 -13.85
C TYR A 119 4.95 -9.68 -12.67
N THR A 120 5.31 -8.43 -12.93
CA THR A 120 5.70 -7.48 -11.91
C THR A 120 4.50 -6.67 -11.46
N ILE A 121 4.23 -6.67 -10.15
CA ILE A 121 3.19 -5.89 -9.49
C ILE A 121 3.87 -4.78 -8.70
N LYS A 122 3.58 -3.52 -9.04
CA LYS A 122 4.01 -2.35 -8.27
C LYS A 122 2.78 -1.63 -7.73
N VAL A 123 2.71 -1.53 -6.40
CA VAL A 123 1.64 -0.79 -5.72
C VAL A 123 2.10 0.67 -5.60
N PRO A 124 1.27 1.66 -5.94
CA PRO A 124 1.69 3.05 -5.88
C PRO A 124 2.01 3.46 -4.44
N GLU A 125 3.19 4.04 -4.23
CA GLU A 125 3.63 4.47 -2.92
C GLU A 125 2.77 5.64 -2.42
N SER A 126 2.42 5.63 -1.14
CA SER A 126 1.73 6.75 -0.50
C SER A 126 2.74 7.77 0.04
N PRO A 127 2.43 9.07 -0.02
CA PRO A 127 3.33 10.13 0.45
C PRO A 127 3.61 10.03 1.96
N LYS A 128 4.88 10.04 2.36
CA LYS A 128 5.28 9.92 3.77
C LYS A 128 5.20 11.27 4.51
N ASN A 129 5.25 11.25 5.84
CA ASN A 129 5.40 12.45 6.68
C ASN A 129 4.36 13.56 6.43
N VAL A 130 3.09 13.20 6.25
CA VAL A 130 2.00 14.18 6.13
C VAL A 130 1.87 14.96 7.44
N LYS A 131 2.06 16.27 7.40
CA LYS A 131 1.99 17.20 8.53
C LYS A 131 1.07 18.36 8.19
N ALA A 132 0.18 18.69 9.12
CA ALA A 132 -0.65 19.88 9.06
C ALA A 132 -0.21 20.84 10.16
N ASN A 133 0.02 22.11 9.81
CA ASN A 133 0.45 23.14 10.75
C ASN A 133 -0.38 24.41 10.54
N TYR A 134 -0.71 25.09 11.64
CA TYR A 134 -1.26 26.43 11.57
C TYR A 134 -0.32 27.39 10.82
N TYR A 135 -0.86 28.19 9.90
CA TYR A 135 -0.10 29.05 9.01
C TYR A 135 -0.63 30.50 9.06
N GLY A 136 -0.82 31.02 10.27
CA GLY A 136 -1.26 32.40 10.50
C GLY A 136 -2.61 32.69 9.85
N GLU A 137 -2.79 33.93 9.36
CA GLU A 137 -4.00 34.36 8.64
C GLU A 137 -4.21 33.69 7.27
N SER A 138 -3.24 32.90 6.82
CA SER A 138 -3.31 32.20 5.53
C SER A 138 -3.97 30.83 5.61
N GLY A 139 -4.30 30.32 6.80
CA GLY A 139 -5.00 29.04 7.00
C GLY A 139 -4.12 27.92 7.55
N THR A 140 -4.39 26.69 7.14
CA THR A 140 -3.63 25.50 7.56
C THR A 140 -2.74 25.02 6.43
N LYS A 141 -1.42 24.94 6.69
CA LYS A 141 -0.46 24.42 5.72
C LYS A 141 -0.27 22.93 5.93
N VAL A 142 -0.60 22.15 4.89
CA VAL A 142 -0.37 20.72 4.82
C VAL A 142 0.88 20.48 3.98
N SER A 143 1.78 19.62 4.44
CA SER A 143 3.04 19.27 3.77
C SER A 143 3.34 17.80 3.91
N TRP A 144 4.05 17.22 2.96
CA TRP A 144 4.40 15.80 2.92
C TRP A 144 5.74 15.57 2.23
N ALA A 145 6.33 14.39 2.43
CA ALA A 145 7.44 13.91 1.62
C ALA A 145 6.90 13.36 0.30
N ALA A 146 7.65 13.59 -0.79
CA ALA A 146 7.29 13.06 -2.10
C ALA A 146 7.24 11.53 -2.08
N ALA A 147 6.28 10.94 -2.77
CA ALA A 147 6.26 9.51 -3.05
C ALA A 147 7.02 9.25 -4.37
N GLU A 148 7.79 8.17 -4.43
CA GLU A 148 8.62 7.87 -5.59
C GLU A 148 7.75 7.62 -6.83
N GLY A 149 8.00 8.36 -7.93
CA GLY A 149 7.24 8.22 -9.18
C GLY A 149 5.90 8.96 -9.21
N ALA A 150 5.52 9.66 -8.15
CA ALA A 150 4.29 10.46 -8.12
C ALA A 150 4.40 11.69 -9.02
N THR A 151 3.39 11.89 -9.86
CA THR A 151 3.28 13.03 -10.79
C THR A 151 2.53 14.21 -10.18
N SER A 152 1.61 13.94 -9.26
CA SER A 152 0.83 14.96 -8.54
C SER A 152 0.24 14.39 -7.25
N TYR A 153 -0.50 15.20 -6.50
CA TYR A 153 -1.10 14.81 -5.22
C TYR A 153 -2.53 15.33 -5.08
N ASN A 154 -3.38 14.57 -4.38
CA ASN A 154 -4.67 15.07 -3.92
C ASN A 154 -4.62 15.27 -2.40
N VAL A 155 -5.26 16.34 -1.93
CA VAL A 155 -5.38 16.67 -0.51
C VAL A 155 -6.84 16.58 -0.10
N TYR A 156 -7.08 15.86 0.97
CA TYR A 156 -8.38 15.66 1.56
C TYR A 156 -8.42 16.22 2.98
N ARG A 157 -9.55 16.79 3.38
CA ARG A 157 -9.79 17.35 4.71
C ARG A 157 -11.00 16.68 5.34
N SER A 158 -10.97 16.52 6.65
CA SER A 158 -12.08 16.08 7.48
C SER A 158 -12.18 16.96 8.71
N GLU A 159 -13.40 17.39 9.05
CA GLU A 159 -13.70 18.19 10.25
C GLU A 159 -14.15 17.33 11.43
N ASP A 160 -14.58 16.09 11.16
CA ASP A 160 -15.07 15.11 12.14
C ASP A 160 -14.08 13.93 12.35
N GLY A 161 -12.96 13.93 11.62
CA GLY A 161 -11.98 12.84 11.58
C GLY A 161 -12.41 11.60 10.79
N THR A 162 -13.65 11.55 10.28
CA THR A 162 -14.22 10.35 9.63
C THR A 162 -14.54 10.58 8.16
N THR A 163 -15.18 11.70 7.82
CA THR A 163 -15.62 12.04 6.48
C THR A 163 -14.61 12.98 5.83
N PHE A 164 -14.01 12.54 4.73
CA PHE A 164 -12.96 13.29 4.04
C PHE A 164 -13.46 13.83 2.70
N GLU A 165 -13.46 15.16 2.54
CA GLU A 165 -13.71 15.85 1.29
C GLU A 165 -12.39 16.20 0.59
N LYS A 166 -12.40 16.26 -0.75
CA LYS A 166 -11.22 16.66 -1.54
C LYS A 166 -11.12 18.19 -1.56
N VAL A 167 -10.04 18.74 -1.02
CA VAL A 167 -9.79 20.20 -0.95
C VAL A 167 -8.72 20.68 -1.93
N ALA A 168 -7.89 19.75 -2.44
CA ALA A 168 -6.98 20.01 -3.55
C ALA A 168 -6.87 18.78 -4.44
N GLU A 169 -6.70 19.00 -5.74
CA GLU A 169 -6.58 17.96 -6.75
C GLU A 169 -5.37 18.21 -7.65
N LYS A 170 -4.65 17.14 -7.99
CA LYS A 170 -3.50 17.16 -8.91
C LYS A 170 -2.50 18.28 -8.63
N THR A 171 -2.19 18.53 -7.36
CA THR A 171 -1.16 19.51 -7.01
C THR A 171 0.22 18.91 -7.26
N GLU A 172 1.07 19.57 -8.04
CA GLU A 172 2.45 19.09 -8.32
C GLU A 172 3.42 19.37 -7.16
N ARG A 173 3.01 20.21 -6.21
CA ARG A 173 3.81 20.57 -5.03
C ARG A 173 3.61 19.54 -3.93
N THR A 174 4.61 19.42 -3.06
CA THR A 174 4.54 18.64 -1.81
C THR A 174 3.98 19.42 -0.63
N SER A 175 3.22 20.48 -0.91
CA SER A 175 2.50 21.25 0.11
C SER A 175 1.29 21.98 -0.46
N PHE A 176 0.30 22.19 0.39
CA PHE A 176 -0.95 22.88 0.10
C PHE A 176 -1.34 23.77 1.28
N VAL A 177 -1.92 24.94 1.00
CA VAL A 177 -2.46 25.84 2.03
C VAL A 177 -3.97 25.84 1.93
N ASP A 178 -4.61 25.24 2.93
CA ASP A 178 -6.06 25.24 3.08
C ASP A 178 -6.50 26.54 3.76
N LYS A 179 -6.93 27.50 2.93
CA LYS A 179 -7.43 28.80 3.37
C LYS A 179 -8.80 28.72 4.05
N LYS A 180 -9.55 27.63 3.87
CA LYS A 180 -10.90 27.47 4.42
C LYS A 180 -10.88 26.91 5.84
N ALA A 181 -9.84 26.16 6.22
CA ALA A 181 -9.66 25.64 7.58
C ALA A 181 -9.13 26.72 8.55
N PHE A 182 -9.83 27.85 8.64
CA PHE A 182 -9.32 29.06 9.28
C PHE A 182 -9.74 29.26 10.76
N THR A 183 -10.72 28.54 11.30
CA THR A 183 -11.34 28.94 12.58
C THR A 183 -11.34 27.91 13.69
N ASP A 184 -10.95 26.65 13.44
CA ASP A 184 -10.93 25.63 14.51
C ASP A 184 -9.91 24.51 14.24
N VAL A 185 -8.63 24.90 14.16
CA VAL A 185 -7.49 23.99 13.89
C VAL A 185 -7.40 22.84 14.91
N SER A 186 -8.14 22.93 16.02
CA SER A 186 -8.27 21.90 17.06
C SER A 186 -8.83 20.57 16.57
N ALA A 187 -9.54 20.52 15.42
CA ALA A 187 -10.33 19.35 15.03
C ALA A 187 -10.18 18.87 13.56
N VAL A 188 -9.33 19.49 12.73
CA VAL A 188 -9.21 19.08 11.32
C VAL A 188 -8.15 18.01 11.09
N SER A 189 -8.53 16.95 10.37
CA SER A 189 -7.63 15.88 9.91
C SER A 189 -7.41 15.98 8.42
N TYR A 190 -6.18 15.76 7.96
CA TYR A 190 -5.85 15.74 6.53
C TYR A 190 -5.44 14.35 6.07
N LYS A 191 -5.77 14.03 4.83
CA LYS A 191 -5.24 12.87 4.11
C LYS A 191 -4.63 13.31 2.79
N VAL A 192 -3.51 12.70 2.40
CA VAL A 192 -2.85 12.96 1.12
C VAL A 192 -2.67 11.66 0.36
N THR A 193 -2.87 11.71 -0.95
CA THR A 193 -2.56 10.64 -1.89
C THR A 193 -1.60 11.14 -2.95
N ALA A 194 -0.76 10.23 -3.45
CA ALA A 194 0.04 10.44 -4.64
C ALA A 194 -0.71 9.94 -5.87
N CYS A 195 -0.56 10.65 -6.97
CA CYS A 195 -1.15 10.32 -8.26
C CYS A 195 -0.06 9.91 -9.26
N TYR A 196 -0.30 8.83 -9.98
CA TYR A 196 0.60 8.19 -10.93
C TYR A 196 -0.15 8.07 -12.25
N GLU A 197 -0.02 9.08 -13.11
CA GLU A 197 -0.88 9.24 -14.30
C GLU A 197 -2.37 9.19 -13.92
N ASP A 198 -3.05 8.09 -14.22
CA ASP A 198 -4.48 7.88 -13.93
C ASP A 198 -4.75 7.12 -12.61
N LYS A 199 -3.71 6.69 -11.88
CA LYS A 199 -3.82 5.90 -10.65
C LYS A 199 -3.56 6.74 -9.40
N GLU A 200 -4.14 6.34 -8.27
CA GLU A 200 -3.99 7.03 -6.99
C GLU A 200 -3.50 6.06 -5.90
N SER A 201 -2.57 6.50 -5.04
CA SER A 201 -2.10 5.72 -3.90
C SER A 201 -3.19 5.57 -2.82
N ARG A 202 -2.92 4.79 -1.78
CA ARG A 202 -3.77 4.84 -0.57
C ARG A 202 -3.64 6.22 0.11
N ARG A 203 -4.69 6.64 0.79
CA ARG A 203 -4.74 7.89 1.57
C ARG A 203 -3.91 7.77 2.85
N LEU A 204 -2.93 8.65 3.05
CA LEU A 204 -2.17 8.75 4.32
C LEU A 204 -2.63 9.94 5.15
N GLN A 205 -2.89 9.71 6.44
CA GLN A 205 -3.43 10.71 7.36
C GLN A 205 -2.31 11.50 8.06
N SER A 206 -2.54 12.80 8.28
CA SER A 206 -1.68 13.66 9.09
C SER A 206 -1.77 13.32 10.58
N GLY A 207 -0.71 13.56 11.34
CA GLY A 207 -0.83 13.67 12.81
C GLY A 207 -1.72 14.85 13.21
N ASN A 208 -2.32 14.81 14.41
CA ASN A 208 -3.18 15.89 14.90
C ASN A 208 -2.38 17.19 15.03
N SER A 209 -2.86 18.25 14.38
CA SER A 209 -2.39 19.62 14.62
C SER A 209 -3.06 20.14 15.90
N GLN A 210 -2.28 20.71 16.82
CA GLN A 210 -2.82 21.47 17.96
C GLN A 210 -2.42 22.93 17.79
N ARG A 211 -3.36 23.84 18.04
CA ARG A 211 -3.05 25.27 18.16
C ARG A 211 -2.14 25.43 19.38
N PRO A 212 -0.97 26.09 19.28
CA PRO A 212 -0.20 26.42 20.47
C PRO A 212 -1.07 27.29 21.40
N ASP A 213 -1.17 26.91 22.66
CA ASP A 213 -1.94 27.64 23.68
C ASP A 213 -1.49 29.10 23.70
N THR A 214 -2.45 30.01 23.51
CA THR A 214 -2.20 31.44 23.69
C THR A 214 -1.96 31.67 25.18
N VAL A 215 -0.71 31.92 25.58
CA VAL A 215 -0.40 32.45 26.91
C VAL A 215 -1.13 33.78 27.04
N LYS A 216 -2.07 33.86 27.99
CA LYS A 216 -2.83 35.07 28.33
C LYS A 216 -1.93 36.18 28.85
#